data_AF-A0AAV3HSJ1-F1
#
_entry.id   AF-A0AAV3HSJ1-F1
#
_cell.length_a   1.000
_cell.length_b   1.000
_cell.length_c   1.000
_cell.angle_alpha   90.00
_cell.angle_beta   90.00
_cell.angle_gamma   90.00
#
_symmetry.space_group_name_H-M   'P 1'
#
loop_
_entity.id
_entity.type
_entity.pdbx_description
1 polymer ?
#
loop_
_entity_poly.entity_id
_entity_poly.type
_entity_poly.pdbx_seq_one_letter_code
_entity_poly.pdbx_strand_id
1 'polypeptide(L)'
;MTDVLRASKFSEWKEDFNWDTCLTGREKYGNFLVSILTSETNGHVINLNGAWGTGKTELLKRLYVSIAKKQHPVIYINAWESDFINDPLSVICAEFLNQLGYLLANSRPKKELVDINEALNKLMGSISKVAYIFKLSSLGYKAVTGDATLNEEFDFSQTLLDLTTQQNSSSMSLENYNKSIISSMLGNQIDLVEGMKEIRIQITSISHILCDIYGCNSPIIILVDELDRCRPDYAIKTLEVIKHFFDVDGCNFLIASDTESLQESIKCIYGQGFDSERYLRRFFNQKIALKKPSLYNYLLKKGIDFDGMCPNMTLTPYSNDNERKIKLLSEMLNNDKFELRDIERFIQKLTACIGYISKFNVKNAKFINFCVLAYGIYEHEKNVNIFKERTNKMSSHGIHCNGYISNGMSVSNFITIHFKMVTLANSSKRYNLDGGWGSCSYQTEMLTVESQDLQTRDWRREDLIECERLIQNYRNAPNSFLLWEDYQKLIGLTDAIE
;
A
#
# COMPACT_ATOMS: atom_id res chain seq x y z
N MET A 1 0.57 12.33 -32.87
CA MET A 1 -0.53 11.36 -32.59
C MET A 1 -0.76 11.44 -31.11
N THR A 2 -1.84 12.07 -30.66
CA THR A 2 -2.25 12.00 -29.26
C THR A 2 -2.90 10.65 -29.04
N ASP A 3 -2.16 9.74 -28.41
CA ASP A 3 -2.67 8.44 -27.95
C ASP A 3 -3.74 8.70 -26.88
N VAL A 4 -5.00 8.80 -27.32
CA VAL A 4 -6.12 8.85 -26.39
C VAL A 4 -6.28 7.44 -25.83
N LEU A 5 -5.64 7.22 -24.69
CA LEU A 5 -5.55 5.90 -24.07
C LEU A 5 -6.86 5.55 -23.37
N ARG A 6 -7.24 4.28 -23.51
CA ARG A 6 -8.55 3.69 -23.20
C ARG A 6 -8.75 3.53 -21.69
N ALA A 7 -8.69 4.64 -20.97
CA ALA A 7 -8.67 4.71 -19.51
C ALA A 7 -8.78 6.17 -19.02
N SER A 8 -9.85 6.50 -18.27
CA SER A 8 -10.13 7.88 -17.80
C SER A 8 -9.02 8.48 -16.94
N LYS A 9 -8.49 7.69 -15.99
CA LYS A 9 -7.42 8.09 -15.06
C LYS A 9 -6.01 7.99 -15.66
N PHE A 10 -5.85 7.63 -16.95
CA PHE A 10 -4.53 7.34 -17.52
C PHE A 10 -3.59 8.54 -17.52
N SER A 11 -4.07 9.69 -17.98
CA SER A 11 -3.26 10.90 -18.10
C SER A 11 -2.72 11.38 -16.75
N GLU A 12 -3.48 11.16 -15.68
CA GLU A 12 -3.09 11.47 -14.31
C GLU A 12 -2.02 10.48 -13.81
N TRP A 13 -2.14 9.20 -14.12
CA TRP A 13 -1.32 8.15 -13.49
C TRP A 13 -0.11 7.70 -14.29
N LYS A 14 -0.02 7.99 -15.59
CA LYS A 14 1.01 7.42 -16.48
C LYS A 14 2.45 7.78 -16.09
N GLU A 15 2.67 8.94 -15.48
CA GLU A 15 4.01 9.41 -15.09
C GLU A 15 4.45 8.75 -13.77
N ASP A 16 3.54 8.64 -12.81
CA ASP A 16 3.85 8.15 -11.47
C ASP A 16 3.75 6.62 -11.35
N PHE A 17 2.86 5.99 -12.12
CA PHE A 17 2.49 4.57 -12.02
C PHE A 17 2.84 3.77 -13.29
N ASN A 18 4.03 3.97 -13.87
CA ASN A 18 4.56 3.13 -14.96
C ASN A 18 5.59 2.10 -14.45
N TRP A 19 6.08 1.16 -15.28
CA TRP A 19 7.03 0.15 -14.77
C TRP A 19 8.41 0.72 -14.43
N ASP A 20 8.81 1.86 -15.02
CA ASP A 20 10.11 2.50 -14.77
C ASP A 20 10.19 3.09 -13.36
N THR A 21 9.08 3.64 -12.84
CA THR A 21 8.99 4.16 -11.46
C THR A 21 8.71 3.07 -10.41
N CYS A 22 8.67 1.78 -10.79
CA CYS A 22 8.34 0.68 -9.88
C CYS A 22 9.52 0.30 -8.95
N LEU A 23 9.46 0.78 -7.71
CA LEU A 23 10.44 0.49 -6.66
C LEU A 23 10.40 -0.96 -6.17
N THR A 24 9.24 -1.60 -6.23
CA THR A 24 9.03 -2.97 -5.72
C THR A 24 9.51 -4.07 -6.70
N GLY A 25 9.95 -3.69 -7.92
CA GLY A 25 10.50 -4.64 -8.90
C GLY A 25 9.47 -5.63 -9.45
N ARG A 26 8.19 -5.24 -9.51
CA ARG A 26 7.07 -6.12 -9.83
C ARG A 26 6.70 -6.19 -11.31
N GLU A 27 7.45 -5.57 -12.21
CA GLU A 27 7.12 -5.50 -13.64
C GLU A 27 6.83 -6.88 -14.25
N LYS A 28 7.71 -7.88 -14.06
CA LYS A 28 7.49 -9.24 -14.60
C LYS A 28 6.20 -9.86 -14.07
N TYR A 29 5.92 -9.69 -12.79
CA TYR A 29 4.73 -10.19 -12.14
C TYR A 29 3.47 -9.44 -12.59
N GLY A 30 3.55 -8.13 -12.75
CA GLY A 30 2.46 -7.30 -13.28
C GLY A 30 2.13 -7.67 -14.72
N ASN A 31 3.15 -7.82 -15.58
CA ASN A 31 2.96 -8.27 -16.96
C ASN A 31 2.33 -9.66 -17.05
N PHE A 32 2.67 -10.56 -16.13
CA PHE A 32 2.01 -11.86 -15.99
C PHE A 32 0.53 -11.72 -15.61
N LEU A 33 0.19 -10.89 -14.60
CA LEU A 33 -1.20 -10.62 -14.24
C LEU A 33 -1.99 -10.00 -15.39
N VAL A 34 -1.41 -9.03 -16.11
CA VAL A 34 -2.03 -8.45 -17.30
C VAL A 34 -2.33 -9.55 -18.32
N SER A 35 -1.41 -10.48 -18.56
CA SER A 35 -1.64 -11.57 -19.52
C SER A 35 -2.84 -12.45 -19.16
N ILE A 36 -3.01 -12.79 -17.88
CA ILE A 36 -4.17 -13.56 -17.39
C ILE A 36 -5.45 -12.75 -17.58
N LEU A 37 -5.44 -11.48 -17.14
CA LEU A 37 -6.60 -10.61 -17.18
C LEU A 37 -7.08 -10.34 -18.60
N THR A 38 -6.17 -10.31 -19.58
CA THR A 38 -6.50 -10.02 -20.99
C THR A 38 -6.74 -11.26 -21.84
N SER A 39 -6.41 -12.47 -21.36
CA SER A 39 -6.52 -13.71 -22.15
C SER A 39 -7.89 -14.38 -22.08
N GLU A 40 -8.58 -14.25 -20.96
CA GLU A 40 -9.91 -14.85 -20.75
C GLU A 40 -10.99 -13.83 -21.10
N THR A 41 -12.09 -14.22 -21.74
CA THR A 41 -13.13 -13.27 -22.18
C THR A 41 -14.41 -13.28 -21.32
N ASN A 42 -14.54 -14.23 -20.39
CA ASN A 42 -15.80 -14.52 -19.71
C ASN A 42 -15.65 -14.51 -18.18
N GLY A 43 -15.94 -13.37 -17.56
CA GLY A 43 -16.34 -13.28 -16.15
C GLY A 43 -15.31 -13.77 -15.14
N HIS A 44 -14.02 -13.69 -15.44
CA HIS A 44 -12.99 -14.22 -14.55
C HIS A 44 -12.73 -13.26 -13.39
N VAL A 45 -12.88 -13.75 -12.14
CA VAL A 45 -12.69 -12.97 -10.92
C VAL A 45 -11.47 -13.45 -10.15
N ILE A 46 -10.43 -12.62 -10.13
CA ILE A 46 -9.18 -12.87 -9.43
C ILE A 46 -9.13 -12.06 -8.15
N ASN A 47 -8.87 -12.72 -7.02
CA ASN A 47 -8.45 -12.05 -5.79
C ASN A 47 -6.93 -11.87 -5.79
N LEU A 48 -6.46 -10.62 -5.71
CA LEU A 48 -5.06 -10.30 -5.40
C LEU A 48 -4.91 -10.11 -3.88
N ASN A 49 -4.47 -11.16 -3.21
CA ASN A 49 -4.31 -11.18 -1.76
C ASN A 49 -2.95 -10.63 -1.34
N GLY A 50 -2.93 -9.60 -0.51
CA GLY A 50 -1.72 -9.13 0.15
C GLY A 50 -2.05 -8.51 1.49
N ALA A 51 -1.15 -8.66 2.47
CA ALA A 51 -1.28 -8.00 3.76
C ALA A 51 -1.29 -6.46 3.59
N TRP A 52 -1.60 -5.76 4.68
CA TRP A 52 -1.41 -4.31 4.75
C TRP A 52 0.01 -3.91 4.34
N GLY A 53 0.15 -2.68 3.82
CA GLY A 53 1.46 -2.12 3.45
C GLY A 53 2.22 -2.85 2.34
N THR A 54 1.68 -3.89 1.69
CA THR A 54 2.41 -4.66 0.65
C THR A 54 2.47 -3.96 -0.71
N GLY A 55 1.80 -2.84 -0.91
CA GLY A 55 1.77 -2.08 -2.17
C GLY A 55 0.75 -2.58 -3.19
N LYS A 56 -0.41 -3.09 -2.74
CA LYS A 56 -1.54 -3.53 -3.59
C LYS A 56 -2.03 -2.38 -4.50
N THR A 57 -2.39 -1.24 -3.90
CA THR A 57 -2.84 -0.04 -4.61
C THR A 57 -1.83 0.44 -5.66
N GLU A 58 -0.54 0.49 -5.30
CA GLU A 58 0.52 0.87 -6.24
C GLU A 58 0.60 -0.10 -7.42
N LEU A 59 0.48 -1.41 -7.17
CA LEU A 59 0.43 -2.42 -8.23
C LEU A 59 -0.82 -2.27 -9.09
N LEU A 60 -2.00 -2.05 -8.52
CA LEU A 60 -3.24 -1.88 -9.28
C LEU A 60 -3.19 -0.65 -10.19
N LYS A 61 -2.69 0.50 -9.71
CA LYS A 61 -2.50 1.69 -10.54
C LYS A 61 -1.49 1.44 -11.68
N ARG A 62 -0.43 0.67 -11.43
CA ARG A 62 0.54 0.26 -12.47
C ARG A 62 -0.08 -0.70 -13.49
N LEU A 63 -0.88 -1.65 -13.04
CA LEU A 63 -1.65 -2.55 -13.91
C LEU A 63 -2.61 -1.73 -14.77
N TYR A 64 -3.34 -0.77 -14.20
CA TYR A 64 -4.22 0.14 -14.94
C TYR A 64 -3.50 0.84 -16.09
N VAL A 65 -2.36 1.49 -15.81
CA VAL A 65 -1.52 2.15 -16.82
C VAL A 65 -1.01 1.16 -17.87
N SER A 66 -0.58 -0.03 -17.44
CA SER A 66 -0.07 -1.07 -18.35
C SER A 66 -1.14 -1.68 -19.25
N ILE A 67 -2.36 -1.87 -18.75
CA ILE A 67 -3.53 -2.39 -19.47
C ILE A 67 -3.98 -1.35 -20.50
N ALA A 68 -4.07 -0.08 -20.09
CA ALA A 68 -4.39 1.04 -20.97
C ALA A 68 -3.36 1.20 -22.10
N LYS A 69 -2.05 1.08 -21.82
CA LYS A 69 -0.97 1.12 -22.84
C LYS A 69 -1.08 -0.01 -23.87
N LYS A 70 -1.54 -1.19 -23.45
CA LYS A 70 -1.87 -2.30 -24.34
C LYS A 70 -3.21 -2.13 -25.06
N GLN A 71 -3.84 -0.99 -24.88
CA GLN A 71 -5.10 -0.61 -25.47
C GLN A 71 -6.29 -1.51 -25.02
N HIS A 72 -6.25 -2.06 -23.82
CA HIS A 72 -7.43 -2.71 -23.26
C HIS A 72 -8.28 -1.72 -22.47
N PRO A 73 -9.62 -1.76 -22.56
CA PRO A 73 -10.49 -0.99 -21.69
C PRO A 73 -10.26 -1.38 -20.23
N VAL A 74 -10.11 -0.40 -19.35
CA VAL A 74 -9.90 -0.65 -17.92
C VAL A 74 -10.67 0.34 -17.06
N ILE A 75 -11.25 -0.17 -15.98
CA ILE A 75 -12.00 0.55 -14.96
C ILE A 75 -11.32 0.37 -13.62
N TYR A 76 -11.21 1.44 -12.84
CA TYR A 76 -10.67 1.39 -11.48
C TYR A 76 -11.70 1.90 -10.47
N ILE A 77 -12.05 1.06 -9.50
CA ILE A 77 -13.00 1.36 -8.42
C ILE A 77 -12.23 1.37 -7.09
N ASN A 78 -12.22 2.52 -6.41
CA ASN A 78 -11.80 2.58 -5.01
C ASN A 78 -13.04 2.46 -4.13
N ALA A 79 -13.22 1.33 -3.45
CA ALA A 79 -14.39 1.11 -2.61
C ALA A 79 -14.39 1.95 -1.32
N TRP A 80 -13.21 2.31 -0.82
CA TRP A 80 -13.05 3.06 0.43
C TRP A 80 -13.38 4.55 0.27
N GLU A 81 -12.99 5.15 -0.87
CA GLU A 81 -13.31 6.56 -1.18
C GLU A 81 -14.81 6.87 -1.15
N SER A 82 -15.66 5.86 -1.36
CA SER A 82 -17.11 5.98 -1.44
C SER A 82 -17.85 5.31 -0.27
N ASP A 83 -17.14 4.87 0.77
CA ASP A 83 -17.74 4.08 1.85
C ASP A 83 -18.69 4.89 2.73
N PHE A 84 -18.67 6.22 2.65
CA PHE A 84 -19.65 7.10 3.28
C PHE A 84 -21.04 7.06 2.62
N ILE A 85 -21.15 6.52 1.39
CA ILE A 85 -22.43 6.30 0.70
C ILE A 85 -22.99 4.96 1.17
N ASN A 86 -24.26 4.89 1.59
CA ASN A 86 -24.80 3.64 2.12
C ASN A 86 -25.15 2.58 1.07
N ASP A 87 -25.23 2.96 -0.20
CA ASP A 87 -25.56 2.05 -1.31
C ASP A 87 -24.37 1.80 -2.26
N PRO A 88 -23.65 0.66 -2.11
CA PRO A 88 -22.58 0.29 -3.03
C PRO A 88 -22.99 0.14 -4.50
N LEU A 89 -24.27 -0.20 -4.76
CA LEU A 89 -24.73 -0.40 -6.13
C LEU A 89 -24.71 0.92 -6.91
N SER A 90 -25.20 2.00 -6.32
CA SER A 90 -25.13 3.34 -6.90
C SER A 90 -23.69 3.76 -7.22
N VAL A 91 -22.75 3.49 -6.32
CA VAL A 91 -21.31 3.78 -6.49
C VAL A 91 -20.74 3.01 -7.67
N ILE A 92 -20.94 1.68 -7.70
CA ILE A 92 -20.43 0.82 -8.77
C ILE A 92 -21.01 1.24 -10.12
N CYS A 93 -22.32 1.51 -10.17
CA CYS A 93 -22.99 1.99 -11.38
C CYS A 93 -22.48 3.37 -11.83
N ALA A 94 -22.22 4.29 -10.90
CA ALA A 94 -21.62 5.59 -11.20
C ALA A 94 -20.23 5.44 -11.81
N GLU A 95 -19.38 4.57 -11.24
CA GLU A 95 -18.05 4.31 -11.77
C GLU A 95 -18.10 3.64 -13.15
N PHE A 96 -19.02 2.70 -13.37
CA PHE A 96 -19.25 2.14 -14.70
C PHE A 96 -19.66 3.21 -15.70
N LEU A 97 -20.67 4.03 -15.39
CA LEU A 97 -21.15 5.07 -16.29
C LEU A 97 -20.05 6.08 -16.64
N ASN A 98 -19.34 6.59 -15.63
CA ASN A 98 -18.30 7.59 -15.81
C ASN A 98 -17.14 7.05 -16.66
N GLN A 99 -16.64 5.86 -16.34
CA GLN A 99 -15.46 5.32 -17.00
C GLN A 99 -15.78 4.71 -18.37
N LEU A 100 -16.90 3.99 -18.53
CA LEU A 100 -17.36 3.52 -19.84
C LEU A 100 -17.76 4.68 -20.76
N GLY A 101 -18.43 5.70 -20.22
CA GLY A 101 -18.76 6.91 -20.95
C GLY A 101 -17.50 7.62 -21.48
N TYR A 102 -16.47 7.74 -20.65
CA TYR A 102 -15.17 8.28 -21.07
C TYR A 102 -14.54 7.45 -22.21
N LEU A 103 -14.54 6.12 -22.09
CA LEU A 103 -13.97 5.22 -23.11
C LEU A 103 -14.66 5.42 -24.45
N LEU A 104 -15.99 5.46 -24.43
CA LEU A 104 -16.82 5.61 -25.61
C LEU A 104 -16.70 7.01 -26.24
N ALA A 105 -16.75 8.10 -25.46
CA ALA A 105 -16.60 9.47 -25.97
C ALA A 105 -15.24 9.71 -26.64
N ASN A 106 -14.21 8.99 -26.21
CA ASN A 106 -12.85 9.08 -26.72
C ASN A 106 -12.52 8.04 -27.81
N SER A 107 -13.51 7.25 -28.21
CA SER A 107 -13.42 6.30 -29.33
C SER A 107 -13.52 7.05 -30.66
N ARG A 108 -12.72 6.66 -31.68
CA ARG A 108 -12.93 7.09 -33.08
C ARG A 108 -13.63 5.93 -33.79
N PRO A 109 -14.85 6.07 -34.35
CA PRO A 109 -15.05 6.77 -35.63
C PRO A 109 -16.45 7.43 -35.87
N LYS A 110 -16.54 8.23 -36.95
CA LYS A 110 -17.70 9.07 -37.37
C LYS A 110 -18.99 8.32 -37.79
N LYS A 111 -19.02 6.98 -37.83
CA LYS A 111 -20.18 6.18 -38.29
C LYS A 111 -20.88 5.37 -37.18
N GLU A 112 -20.20 5.13 -36.07
CA GLU A 112 -20.66 4.31 -34.92
C GLU A 112 -21.13 5.16 -33.72
N LEU A 113 -21.08 6.50 -33.83
CA LEU A 113 -21.46 7.43 -32.74
C LEU A 113 -22.93 7.28 -32.31
N VAL A 114 -23.82 6.85 -33.21
CA VAL A 114 -25.24 6.63 -32.91
C VAL A 114 -25.39 5.39 -32.02
N ASP A 115 -24.74 4.29 -32.34
CA ASP A 115 -24.78 3.04 -31.57
C ASP A 115 -24.16 3.21 -30.18
N ILE A 116 -23.11 4.03 -30.08
CA ILE A 116 -22.45 4.39 -28.82
C ILE A 116 -23.38 5.19 -27.89
N ASN A 117 -23.99 6.26 -28.40
CA ASN A 117 -24.90 7.08 -27.60
C ASN A 117 -26.15 6.28 -27.20
N GLU A 118 -26.64 5.42 -28.09
CA GLU A 118 -27.76 4.53 -27.78
C GLU A 118 -27.42 3.52 -26.68
N ALA A 119 -26.24 2.88 -26.73
CA ALA A 119 -25.79 1.94 -25.71
C ALA A 119 -25.60 2.62 -24.34
N LEU A 120 -25.01 3.82 -24.30
CA LEU A 120 -24.88 4.60 -23.06
C LEU A 120 -26.23 5.03 -22.50
N ASN A 121 -27.14 5.52 -23.35
CA ASN A 121 -28.47 5.92 -22.93
C ASN A 121 -29.27 4.72 -22.41
N LYS A 122 -29.13 3.54 -23.01
CA LYS A 122 -29.73 2.29 -22.50
C LYS A 122 -29.12 1.89 -21.16
N LEU A 123 -27.80 1.93 -21.00
CA LEU A 123 -27.14 1.66 -19.73
C LEU A 123 -27.61 2.63 -18.63
N MET A 124 -27.61 3.94 -18.91
CA MET A 124 -28.13 4.96 -18.01
C MET A 124 -29.58 4.71 -17.67
N GLY A 125 -30.42 4.40 -18.66
CA GLY A 125 -31.84 4.08 -18.45
C GLY A 125 -32.04 2.88 -17.52
N SER A 126 -31.30 1.79 -17.73
CA SER A 126 -31.36 0.61 -16.87
C SER A 126 -30.86 0.89 -15.44
N ILE A 127 -29.81 1.69 -15.29
CA ILE A 127 -29.32 2.12 -13.96
C ILE A 127 -30.36 3.00 -13.27
N SER A 128 -30.97 3.97 -13.98
CA SER A 128 -32.02 4.84 -13.44
C SER A 128 -33.24 4.05 -12.97
N LYS A 129 -33.66 3.03 -13.72
CA LYS A 129 -34.75 2.12 -13.30
C LYS A 129 -34.41 1.44 -11.97
N VAL A 130 -33.22 0.84 -11.86
CA VAL A 130 -32.78 0.13 -10.65
C VAL A 130 -32.68 1.09 -9.46
N ALA A 131 -32.09 2.27 -9.65
CA ALA A 131 -31.98 3.30 -8.63
C ALA A 131 -33.36 3.78 -8.13
N TYR A 132 -34.32 3.98 -9.03
CA TYR A 132 -35.69 4.37 -8.69
C TYR A 132 -36.40 3.31 -7.84
N ILE A 133 -36.28 2.03 -8.20
CA ILE A 133 -36.88 0.94 -7.42
C ILE A 133 -36.24 0.84 -6.03
N PHE A 134 -34.92 1.03 -5.93
CA PHE A 134 -34.21 1.04 -4.66
C PHE A 134 -34.71 2.15 -3.72
N LYS A 135 -34.94 3.37 -4.26
CA LYS A 135 -35.53 4.50 -3.51
C LYS A 135 -36.94 4.21 -3.00
N LEU A 136 -37.81 3.66 -3.85
CA LEU A 136 -39.17 3.28 -3.42
C LEU A 136 -39.12 2.24 -2.29
N SER A 137 -38.17 1.30 -2.36
CA SER A 137 -37.99 0.28 -1.32
C SER A 137 -37.47 0.87 0.00
N SER A 138 -36.55 1.84 -0.04
CA SER A 138 -36.00 2.47 1.16
C SER A 138 -37.00 3.41 1.84
N LEU A 139 -37.79 4.16 1.07
CA LEU A 139 -38.90 4.97 1.59
C LEU A 139 -40.01 4.10 2.20
N GLY A 140 -40.35 2.98 1.55
CA GLY A 140 -41.29 2.00 2.07
C GLY A 140 -40.80 1.36 3.37
N TYR A 141 -39.52 1.03 3.45
CA TYR A 141 -38.89 0.51 4.68
C TYR A 141 -38.92 1.54 5.81
N LYS A 142 -38.53 2.80 5.54
CA LYS A 142 -38.60 3.92 6.50
C LYS A 142 -40.01 4.17 7.01
N ALA A 143 -41.01 4.08 6.13
CA ALA A 143 -42.43 4.23 6.49
C ALA A 143 -42.95 3.08 7.37
N VAL A 144 -42.36 1.88 7.25
CA VAL A 144 -42.76 0.69 8.01
C VAL A 144 -42.00 0.57 9.35
N THR A 145 -40.72 0.92 9.39
CA THR A 145 -39.86 0.73 10.57
C THR A 145 -39.74 1.97 11.45
N GLY A 146 -40.10 3.16 10.94
CA GLY A 146 -40.01 4.42 11.68
C GLY A 146 -38.59 4.87 11.99
N ASP A 147 -37.57 4.24 11.38
CA ASP A 147 -36.17 4.50 11.66
C ASP A 147 -35.72 5.82 11.00
N ALA A 148 -35.52 6.86 11.82
CA ALA A 148 -35.15 8.21 11.41
C ALA A 148 -33.68 8.36 11.02
N THR A 149 -32.86 7.32 11.18
CA THR A 149 -31.40 7.35 10.93
C THR A 149 -31.01 7.34 9.45
N LEU A 150 -31.96 7.09 8.55
CA LEU A 150 -31.77 7.24 7.10
C LEU A 150 -31.89 8.73 6.73
N ASN A 151 -30.76 9.44 6.90
CA ASN A 151 -30.60 10.86 6.58
C ASN A 151 -30.79 11.14 5.08
N GLU A 152 -31.02 12.42 4.77
CA GLU A 152 -31.12 12.98 3.41
C GLU A 152 -29.81 12.73 2.62
N GLU A 153 -29.75 11.59 1.95
CA GLU A 153 -28.61 11.22 1.10
C GLU A 153 -28.67 11.92 -0.26
N PHE A 154 -27.48 12.14 -0.83
CA PHE A 154 -27.25 12.60 -2.20
C PHE A 154 -28.17 11.85 -3.17
N ASP A 155 -29.15 12.53 -3.73
CA ASP A 155 -30.16 11.91 -4.60
C ASP A 155 -29.58 11.68 -6.00
N PHE A 156 -28.68 10.69 -6.08
CA PHE A 156 -28.09 10.20 -7.33
C PHE A 156 -29.19 9.82 -8.33
N SER A 157 -30.36 9.37 -7.84
CA SER A 157 -31.51 9.06 -8.68
C SER A 157 -32.12 10.32 -9.31
N GLN A 158 -32.30 11.43 -8.57
CA GLN A 158 -32.75 12.69 -9.16
C GLN A 158 -31.73 13.24 -10.15
N THR A 159 -30.44 13.15 -9.84
CA THR A 159 -29.40 13.62 -10.77
C THR A 159 -29.40 12.80 -12.06
N LEU A 160 -29.54 11.47 -11.98
CA LEU A 160 -29.66 10.60 -13.17
C LEU A 160 -31.01 10.78 -13.90
N LEU A 161 -32.10 11.04 -13.18
CA LEU A 161 -33.41 11.34 -13.75
C LEU A 161 -33.38 12.69 -14.48
N ASP A 162 -32.73 13.71 -13.93
CA ASP A 162 -32.56 15.02 -14.57
C ASP A 162 -31.71 14.89 -15.85
N LEU A 163 -30.64 14.08 -15.81
CA LEU A 163 -29.81 13.78 -16.99
C LEU A 163 -30.55 12.99 -18.08
N THR A 164 -31.49 12.11 -17.70
CA THR A 164 -32.28 11.30 -18.65
C THR A 164 -33.53 12.02 -19.17
N THR A 165 -34.15 12.89 -18.36
CA THR A 165 -35.34 13.68 -18.72
C THR A 165 -35.02 14.88 -19.59
N GLN A 166 -33.79 15.40 -19.60
CA GLN A 166 -33.36 16.44 -20.55
C GLN A 166 -33.42 16.04 -22.03
N GLN A 167 -33.68 14.77 -22.36
CA GLN A 167 -33.88 14.31 -23.74
C GLN A 167 -35.25 13.70 -24.04
N ASN A 168 -36.14 13.50 -23.06
CA ASN A 168 -37.50 13.00 -23.31
C ASN A 168 -38.52 13.60 -22.34
N SER A 169 -39.30 14.55 -22.85
CA SER A 169 -40.46 15.11 -22.18
C SER A 169 -41.66 14.15 -22.27
N SER A 170 -41.86 13.33 -21.23
CA SER A 170 -43.18 12.80 -20.89
C SER A 170 -43.26 12.49 -19.40
N SER A 171 -43.96 13.36 -18.68
CA SER A 171 -44.29 13.24 -17.27
C SER A 171 -45.32 12.13 -17.03
N MET A 172 -45.06 11.25 -16.06
CA MET A 172 -46.10 10.41 -15.46
C MET A 172 -46.29 10.79 -13.99
N SER A 173 -47.54 11.08 -13.63
CA SER A 173 -48.00 11.53 -12.32
C SER A 173 -48.14 10.38 -11.31
N LEU A 174 -47.81 10.72 -10.06
CA LEU A 174 -47.52 9.87 -8.91
C LEU A 174 -48.74 9.65 -7.99
N GLU A 175 -49.89 9.22 -8.51
CA GLU A 175 -51.07 8.99 -7.66
C GLU A 175 -51.70 7.63 -7.93
N ASN A 176 -51.40 6.66 -7.06
CA ASN A 176 -52.35 5.64 -6.57
C ASN A 176 -51.66 4.70 -5.55
N TYR A 177 -51.52 5.22 -4.34
CA TYR A 177 -51.00 4.53 -3.16
C TYR A 177 -52.20 4.01 -2.34
N ASN A 178 -52.29 2.68 -2.10
CA ASN A 178 -52.95 2.02 -0.95
C ASN A 178 -53.66 0.65 -1.20
N LYS A 179 -53.12 -0.28 -2.02
CA LYS A 179 -53.61 -1.69 -1.96
C LYS A 179 -52.59 -2.81 -2.20
N SER A 180 -51.29 -2.54 -2.21
CA SER A 180 -50.31 -3.47 -2.81
C SER A 180 -49.04 -3.78 -2.00
N ILE A 181 -48.90 -3.44 -0.72
CA ILE A 181 -47.59 -3.48 -0.01
C ILE A 181 -46.79 -4.80 -0.18
N ILE A 182 -47.44 -5.97 -0.19
CA ILE A 182 -46.75 -7.27 -0.41
C ILE A 182 -46.50 -7.53 -1.90
N SER A 183 -47.46 -7.20 -2.78
CA SER A 183 -47.31 -7.31 -4.24
C SER A 183 -46.36 -6.26 -4.84
N SER A 184 -46.17 -5.11 -4.19
CA SER A 184 -45.22 -4.08 -4.56
C SER A 184 -43.83 -4.40 -4.02
N MET A 185 -43.68 -4.99 -2.81
CA MET A 185 -42.39 -5.52 -2.39
C MET A 185 -41.90 -6.68 -3.27
N LEU A 186 -42.79 -7.61 -3.66
CA LEU A 186 -42.45 -8.72 -4.57
C LEU A 186 -42.25 -8.24 -6.02
N GLY A 187 -43.10 -7.31 -6.50
CA GLY A 187 -42.94 -6.68 -7.82
C GLY A 187 -41.62 -5.93 -7.93
N ASN A 188 -41.30 -5.10 -6.94
CA ASN A 188 -40.04 -4.36 -6.88
C ASN A 188 -38.81 -5.30 -6.85
N GLN A 189 -38.88 -6.45 -6.16
CA GLN A 189 -37.77 -7.42 -6.17
C GLN A 189 -37.57 -8.08 -7.53
N ILE A 190 -38.65 -8.47 -8.22
CA ILE A 190 -38.57 -9.01 -9.59
C ILE A 190 -38.01 -7.93 -10.54
N ASP A 191 -38.48 -6.70 -10.40
CA ASP A 191 -38.04 -5.56 -11.22
C ASP A 191 -36.57 -5.20 -10.96
N LEU A 192 -36.08 -5.33 -9.71
CA LEU A 192 -34.65 -5.17 -9.39
C LEU A 192 -33.80 -6.26 -10.04
N VAL A 193 -34.24 -7.52 -9.97
CA VAL A 193 -33.55 -8.64 -10.61
C VAL A 193 -33.50 -8.45 -12.12
N GLU A 194 -34.59 -8.01 -12.73
CA GLU A 194 -34.66 -7.73 -14.16
C GLU A 194 -33.82 -6.51 -14.55
N GLY A 195 -33.89 -5.43 -13.79
CA GLY A 195 -33.04 -4.25 -14.01
C GLY A 195 -31.55 -4.57 -13.92
N MET A 196 -31.13 -5.41 -12.97
CA MET A 196 -29.74 -5.89 -12.90
C MET A 196 -29.36 -6.74 -14.13
N LYS A 197 -30.27 -7.56 -14.67
CA LYS A 197 -30.03 -8.27 -15.93
C LYS A 197 -29.88 -7.29 -17.09
N GLU A 198 -30.74 -6.27 -17.16
CA GLU A 198 -30.64 -5.24 -18.20
C GLU A 198 -29.27 -4.54 -18.14
N ILE A 199 -28.83 -4.11 -16.95
CA ILE A 199 -27.50 -3.48 -16.78
C ILE A 199 -26.39 -4.40 -17.30
N ARG A 200 -26.41 -5.69 -16.93
CA ARG A 200 -25.42 -6.67 -17.43
C ARG A 200 -25.43 -6.76 -18.95
N ILE A 201 -26.61 -6.89 -19.57
CA ILE A 201 -26.76 -6.95 -21.03
C ILE A 201 -26.20 -5.69 -21.69
N GLN A 202 -26.43 -4.51 -21.10
CA GLN A 202 -25.88 -3.26 -21.63
C GLN A 202 -24.36 -3.20 -21.49
N ILE A 203 -23.78 -3.65 -20.37
CA ILE A 203 -22.32 -3.71 -20.20
C ILE A 203 -21.70 -4.68 -21.21
N THR A 204 -22.29 -5.87 -21.42
CA THR A 204 -21.83 -6.82 -22.44
C THR A 204 -21.93 -6.21 -23.85
N SER A 205 -23.04 -5.52 -24.16
CA SER A 205 -23.21 -4.84 -25.45
C SER A 205 -22.14 -3.76 -25.67
N ILE A 206 -21.84 -2.97 -24.63
CA ILE A 206 -20.75 -1.99 -24.66
C ILE A 206 -19.41 -2.68 -24.84
N SER A 207 -19.16 -3.82 -24.17
CA SER A 207 -17.93 -4.59 -24.35
C SER A 207 -17.74 -5.03 -25.81
N HIS A 208 -18.80 -5.53 -26.46
CA HIS A 208 -18.76 -5.86 -27.89
C HIS A 208 -18.50 -4.64 -28.78
N ILE A 209 -19.20 -3.53 -28.54
CA ILE A 209 -18.96 -2.27 -29.26
C ILE A 209 -17.50 -1.83 -29.10
N LEU A 210 -16.95 -1.87 -27.88
CA LEU A 210 -15.56 -1.54 -27.64
C LEU A 210 -14.63 -2.52 -28.37
N CYS A 211 -14.93 -3.81 -28.40
CA CYS A 211 -14.15 -4.79 -29.18
C CYS A 211 -14.13 -4.45 -30.68
N ASP A 212 -15.27 -4.07 -31.26
CA ASP A 212 -15.41 -3.73 -32.66
C ASP A 212 -14.67 -2.43 -33.02
N ILE A 213 -14.88 -1.37 -32.23
CA ILE A 213 -14.21 -0.06 -32.38
C ILE A 213 -12.68 -0.22 -32.33
N TYR A 214 -12.22 -1.08 -31.42
CA TYR A 214 -10.81 -1.15 -31.07
C TYR A 214 -10.04 -2.28 -31.74
N GLY A 215 -10.72 -3.21 -32.40
CA GLY A 215 -10.12 -4.38 -33.03
C GLY A 215 -9.40 -5.31 -32.04
N CYS A 216 -9.76 -5.26 -30.76
CA CYS A 216 -9.21 -6.12 -29.72
C CYS A 216 -10.32 -6.97 -29.11
N ASN A 217 -10.23 -8.29 -29.22
CA ASN A 217 -11.22 -9.23 -28.69
C ASN A 217 -10.99 -9.47 -27.19
N SER A 218 -10.94 -8.39 -26.41
CA SER A 218 -10.43 -8.43 -25.05
C SER A 218 -11.39 -7.77 -24.08
N PRO A 219 -11.57 -8.38 -22.90
CA PRO A 219 -12.56 -7.94 -21.93
C PRO A 219 -12.21 -6.56 -21.35
N ILE A 220 -13.23 -5.88 -20.83
CA ILE A 220 -13.09 -4.74 -19.94
C ILE A 220 -12.51 -5.24 -18.62
N ILE A 221 -11.35 -4.71 -18.22
CA ILE A 221 -10.72 -5.09 -16.96
C ILE A 221 -11.22 -4.18 -15.85
N ILE A 222 -11.75 -4.76 -14.78
CA ILE A 222 -12.30 -4.03 -13.62
C ILE A 222 -11.38 -4.27 -12.43
N LEU A 223 -10.67 -3.23 -12.01
CA LEU A 223 -9.78 -3.25 -10.85
C LEU A 223 -10.54 -2.68 -9.65
N VAL A 224 -10.67 -3.46 -8.59
CA VAL A 224 -11.33 -3.05 -7.34
C VAL A 224 -10.29 -3.01 -6.23
N ASP A 225 -10.15 -1.85 -5.59
CA ASP A 225 -9.18 -1.62 -4.52
C ASP A 225 -9.86 -1.22 -3.20
N GLU A 226 -9.09 -1.37 -2.12
CA GLU A 226 -9.38 -0.89 -0.75
C GLU A 226 -10.68 -1.43 -0.10
N LEU A 227 -11.22 -2.56 -0.58
CA LEU A 227 -12.36 -3.23 0.08
C LEU A 227 -12.09 -3.61 1.54
N ASP A 228 -10.84 -3.98 1.86
CA ASP A 228 -10.38 -4.32 3.21
C ASP A 228 -10.26 -3.11 4.15
N ARG A 229 -10.48 -1.88 3.66
CA ARG A 229 -10.48 -0.64 4.45
C ARG A 229 -11.86 -0.08 4.75
N CYS A 230 -12.87 -0.50 4.00
CA CYS A 230 -14.25 -0.07 4.25
C CYS A 230 -14.73 -0.54 5.62
N ARG A 231 -15.72 0.17 6.17
CA ARG A 231 -16.49 -0.33 7.33
C ARG A 231 -17.01 -1.76 7.06
N PRO A 232 -17.05 -2.66 8.06
CA PRO A 232 -17.34 -4.08 7.84
C PRO A 232 -18.64 -4.33 7.06
N ASP A 233 -19.73 -3.65 7.41
CA ASP A 233 -21.03 -3.78 6.74
C ASP A 233 -20.96 -3.38 5.26
N TYR A 234 -20.27 -2.27 4.96
CA TYR A 234 -20.11 -1.79 3.59
C TYR A 234 -19.21 -2.71 2.77
N ALA A 235 -18.10 -3.20 3.33
CA ALA A 235 -17.19 -4.11 2.62
C ALA A 235 -17.94 -5.37 2.14
N ILE A 236 -18.74 -5.98 3.03
CA ILE A 236 -19.52 -7.18 2.72
C ILE A 236 -20.63 -6.85 1.72
N LYS A 237 -21.38 -5.76 1.95
CA LYS A 237 -22.43 -5.32 1.03
C LYS A 237 -21.89 -5.03 -0.36
N THR A 238 -20.72 -4.39 -0.48
CA THR A 238 -20.06 -4.11 -1.76
C THR A 238 -19.68 -5.41 -2.47
N LEU A 239 -19.13 -6.40 -1.77
CA LEU A 239 -18.87 -7.73 -2.35
C LEU A 239 -20.17 -8.42 -2.79
N GLU A 240 -21.22 -8.34 -1.99
CA GLU A 240 -22.52 -8.92 -2.30
C GLU A 240 -23.20 -8.26 -3.50
N VAL A 241 -22.99 -6.97 -3.70
CA VAL A 241 -23.49 -6.23 -4.86
C VAL A 241 -22.64 -6.49 -6.10
N ILE A 242 -21.32 -6.36 -5.98
CA ILE A 242 -20.42 -6.46 -7.14
C ILE A 242 -20.43 -7.87 -7.75
N LYS A 243 -20.73 -8.91 -6.96
CA LYS A 243 -20.86 -10.29 -7.47
C LYS A 243 -21.88 -10.42 -8.59
N HIS A 244 -22.90 -9.55 -8.61
CA HIS A 244 -23.92 -9.56 -9.67
C HIS A 244 -23.40 -9.10 -11.02
N PHE A 245 -22.16 -8.63 -11.10
CA PHE A 245 -21.46 -8.26 -12.33
C PHE A 245 -20.33 -9.23 -12.71
N PHE A 246 -20.01 -10.23 -11.88
CA PHE A 246 -18.91 -11.16 -12.14
C PHE A 246 -19.13 -12.01 -13.38
N ASP A 247 -20.37 -12.42 -13.64
CA ASP A 247 -20.73 -13.24 -14.80
C ASP A 247 -21.05 -12.39 -16.05
N VAL A 248 -20.62 -11.12 -16.11
CA VAL A 248 -20.82 -10.27 -17.29
C VAL A 248 -19.83 -10.68 -18.38
N ASP A 249 -20.36 -11.19 -19.49
CA ASP A 249 -19.56 -11.50 -20.67
C ASP A 249 -18.83 -10.26 -21.18
N GLY A 250 -17.54 -10.41 -21.46
CA GLY A 250 -16.68 -9.32 -21.87
C GLY A 250 -16.13 -8.47 -20.72
N CYS A 251 -16.22 -8.94 -19.47
CA CYS A 251 -15.62 -8.29 -18.29
C CYS A 251 -14.78 -9.28 -17.47
N ASN A 252 -13.62 -8.83 -16.97
CA ASN A 252 -12.79 -9.56 -16.01
C ASN A 252 -12.48 -8.69 -14.80
N PHE A 253 -12.40 -9.29 -13.61
CA PHE A 253 -12.23 -8.59 -12.34
C PHE A 253 -10.90 -8.95 -11.68
N LEU A 254 -10.19 -7.93 -11.20
CA LEU A 254 -9.10 -8.08 -10.24
C LEU A 254 -9.48 -7.32 -8.96
N ILE A 255 -9.70 -8.07 -7.88
CA ILE A 255 -10.09 -7.52 -6.59
C ILE A 255 -8.90 -7.63 -5.65
N ALA A 256 -8.31 -6.49 -5.28
CA ALA A 256 -7.25 -6.45 -4.28
C ALA A 256 -7.85 -6.43 -2.88
N SER A 257 -7.39 -7.32 -2.01
CA SER A 257 -7.76 -7.29 -0.60
C SER A 257 -6.68 -7.87 0.29
N ASP A 258 -6.74 -7.55 1.58
CA ASP A 258 -6.21 -8.41 2.63
C ASP A 258 -7.30 -9.43 2.99
N THR A 259 -7.07 -10.70 2.65
CA THR A 259 -8.05 -11.75 2.90
C THR A 259 -8.29 -11.96 4.38
N GLU A 260 -7.27 -11.83 5.24
CA GLU A 260 -7.43 -12.04 6.69
C GLU A 260 -8.28 -10.91 7.28
N SER A 261 -7.94 -9.65 6.95
CA SER A 261 -8.72 -8.49 7.38
C SER A 261 -10.18 -8.57 6.90
N LEU A 262 -10.41 -8.99 5.66
CA LEU A 262 -11.75 -9.17 5.12
C LEU A 262 -12.53 -10.32 5.80
N GLN A 263 -11.85 -11.40 6.20
CA GLN A 263 -12.46 -12.49 6.97
C GLN A 263 -12.91 -12.03 8.36
N GLU A 264 -12.14 -11.15 9.01
CA GLU A 264 -12.54 -10.55 10.28
C GLU A 264 -13.74 -9.62 10.12
N SER A 265 -13.80 -8.82 9.03
CA SER A 265 -15.00 -8.04 8.70
C SER A 265 -16.26 -8.91 8.54
N ILE A 266 -16.15 -10.09 7.92
CA ILE A 266 -17.26 -11.05 7.81
C ILE A 266 -17.68 -11.56 9.20
N LYS A 267 -16.72 -11.93 10.05
CA LYS A 267 -17.02 -12.42 11.41
C LYS A 267 -17.67 -11.35 12.28
N CYS A 268 -17.36 -10.08 12.07
CA CYS A 268 -18.05 -8.97 12.73
C CYS A 268 -19.54 -8.91 12.37
N ILE A 269 -19.92 -9.27 11.13
CA ILE A 269 -21.31 -9.22 10.65
C ILE A 269 -22.09 -10.50 10.96
N TYR A 270 -21.49 -11.67 10.71
CA TYR A 270 -22.17 -12.97 10.83
C TYR A 270 -21.87 -13.74 12.13
N GLY A 271 -20.97 -13.22 12.97
CA GLY A 271 -20.56 -13.80 14.23
C GLY A 271 -19.22 -14.57 14.17
N GLN A 272 -18.56 -14.67 15.32
CA GLN A 272 -17.20 -15.21 15.44
C GLN A 272 -17.05 -16.69 15.02
N GLY A 273 -18.11 -17.49 15.11
CA GLY A 273 -18.13 -18.89 14.69
C GLY A 273 -18.39 -19.10 13.19
N PHE A 274 -18.55 -18.03 12.42
CA PHE A 274 -18.85 -18.12 10.98
C PHE A 274 -17.60 -18.50 10.17
N ASP A 275 -17.77 -19.43 9.24
CA ASP A 275 -16.71 -19.85 8.30
C ASP A 275 -16.53 -18.80 7.19
N SER A 276 -15.84 -17.72 7.53
CA SER A 276 -15.60 -16.58 6.64
C SER A 276 -14.69 -16.92 5.47
N GLU A 277 -13.74 -17.85 5.65
CA GLU A 277 -12.89 -18.32 4.56
C GLU A 277 -13.72 -19.00 3.47
N ARG A 278 -14.59 -19.95 3.84
CA ARG A 278 -15.45 -20.63 2.87
C ARG A 278 -16.46 -19.70 2.22
N TYR A 279 -16.95 -18.70 2.93
CA TYR A 279 -17.81 -17.67 2.36
C TYR A 279 -17.08 -16.87 1.27
N LEU A 280 -15.85 -16.41 1.51
CA LEU A 280 -15.07 -15.66 0.51
C LEU A 280 -14.77 -16.47 -0.76
N ARG A 281 -14.58 -17.78 -0.64
CA ARG A 281 -14.36 -18.66 -1.81
C ARG A 281 -15.50 -18.64 -2.83
N ARG A 282 -16.70 -18.15 -2.46
CA ARG A 282 -17.84 -18.01 -3.38
C ARG A 282 -17.69 -16.85 -4.37
N PHE A 283 -16.80 -15.90 -4.09
CA PHE A 283 -16.66 -14.67 -4.88
C PHE A 283 -15.51 -14.72 -5.88
N PHE A 284 -14.52 -15.59 -5.70
CA PHE A 284 -13.29 -15.56 -6.49
C PHE A 284 -13.06 -16.91 -7.15
N ASN A 285 -12.85 -16.90 -8.48
CA ASN A 285 -12.46 -18.10 -9.22
C ASN A 285 -11.01 -18.49 -8.90
N GLN A 286 -10.15 -17.48 -8.70
CA GLN A 286 -8.74 -17.65 -8.43
C GLN A 286 -8.26 -16.71 -7.32
N LYS A 287 -7.35 -17.18 -6.47
CA LYS A 287 -6.61 -16.35 -5.50
C LYS A 287 -5.14 -16.32 -5.87
N ILE A 288 -4.57 -15.13 -5.98
CA ILE A 288 -3.15 -14.92 -6.25
C ILE A 288 -2.55 -14.12 -5.10
N ALA A 289 -1.47 -14.63 -4.51
CA ALA A 289 -0.77 -13.94 -3.42
C ALA A 289 0.24 -12.94 -3.95
N LEU A 290 0.14 -11.69 -3.49
CA LEU A 290 1.13 -10.65 -3.72
C LEU A 290 2.34 -10.90 -2.81
N LYS A 291 3.46 -11.30 -3.40
CA LYS A 291 4.71 -11.52 -2.66
C LYS A 291 5.28 -10.21 -2.11
N LYS A 292 5.86 -10.29 -0.90
CA LYS A 292 6.70 -9.21 -0.34
C LYS A 292 7.89 -8.97 -1.30
N PRO A 293 8.21 -7.72 -1.64
CA PRO A 293 9.34 -7.43 -2.51
C PRO A 293 10.66 -7.66 -1.75
N SER A 294 11.76 -7.80 -2.49
CA SER A 294 13.10 -7.79 -1.88
C SER A 294 13.36 -6.41 -1.27
N LEU A 295 13.56 -6.36 0.04
CA LEU A 295 13.84 -5.11 0.75
C LEU A 295 15.13 -4.46 0.26
N TYR A 296 16.15 -5.27 0.00
CA TYR A 296 17.41 -4.80 -0.57
C TYR A 296 17.20 -4.04 -1.90
N ASN A 297 16.52 -4.68 -2.86
CA ASN A 297 16.24 -4.06 -4.16
C ASN A 297 15.32 -2.84 -4.03
N TYR A 298 14.36 -2.87 -3.09
CA TYR A 298 13.47 -1.75 -2.81
C TYR A 298 14.25 -0.52 -2.33
N LEU A 299 15.14 -0.70 -1.34
CA LEU A 299 15.98 0.37 -0.80
C LEU A 299 17.00 0.87 -1.83
N LEU A 300 17.59 -0.02 -2.64
CA LEU A 300 18.48 0.39 -3.74
C LEU A 300 17.77 1.28 -4.75
N LYS A 301 16.56 0.88 -5.19
CA LYS A 301 15.78 1.64 -6.18
C LYS A 301 15.32 3.01 -5.69
N LYS A 302 15.23 3.22 -4.37
CA LYS A 302 14.94 4.55 -3.81
C LYS A 302 16.04 5.57 -4.07
N GLY A 303 17.26 5.14 -4.39
CA GLY A 303 18.36 6.05 -4.71
C GLY A 303 18.72 6.99 -3.55
N ILE A 304 18.61 6.53 -2.30
CA ILE A 304 18.94 7.34 -1.13
C ILE A 304 20.45 7.52 -1.05
N ASP A 305 20.92 8.75 -1.14
CA ASP A 305 22.32 9.10 -0.93
C ASP A 305 22.56 9.58 0.51
N PHE A 306 22.86 8.64 1.41
CA PHE A 306 23.04 8.96 2.83
C PHE A 306 24.26 9.86 3.09
N ASP A 307 25.39 9.61 2.42
CA ASP A 307 26.58 10.44 2.59
C ASP A 307 26.37 11.85 2.00
N GLY A 308 25.70 11.95 0.85
CA GLY A 308 25.34 13.24 0.23
C GLY A 308 24.41 14.11 1.08
N MET A 309 23.61 13.51 1.98
CA MET A 309 22.79 14.24 2.96
C MET A 309 23.60 14.91 4.07
N CYS A 310 24.85 14.47 4.30
CA CYS A 310 25.70 15.00 5.36
C CYS A 310 27.12 15.32 4.87
N PRO A 311 27.30 16.29 3.95
CA PRO A 311 28.59 16.56 3.30
C PRO A 311 29.69 17.05 4.26
N ASN A 312 29.32 17.56 5.43
CA ASN A 312 30.26 18.07 6.43
C ASN A 312 30.69 17.01 7.47
N MET A 313 30.21 15.77 7.32
CA MET A 313 30.39 14.69 8.27
C MET A 313 30.64 13.38 7.54
N THR A 314 31.09 12.36 8.27
CA THR A 314 31.31 11.02 7.72
C THR A 314 30.40 10.02 8.41
N LEU A 315 29.60 9.31 7.62
CA LEU A 315 28.83 8.16 8.11
C LEU A 315 29.73 6.94 8.20
N THR A 316 29.65 6.25 9.33
CA THR A 316 30.46 5.07 9.63
C THR A 316 29.59 3.99 10.26
N PRO A 317 29.86 2.70 10.10
CA PRO A 317 30.76 2.12 9.09
C PRO A 317 30.24 2.37 7.66
N TYR A 318 31.03 1.99 6.67
CA TYR A 318 30.74 2.06 5.23
C TYR A 318 30.71 3.47 4.66
N SER A 319 31.70 4.29 5.03
CA SER A 319 31.82 5.66 4.51
C SER A 319 31.89 5.66 2.98
N ASN A 320 31.03 6.44 2.32
CA ASN A 320 30.90 6.49 0.86
C ASN A 320 30.51 5.14 0.19
N ASP A 321 30.07 4.14 0.95
CA ASP A 321 29.57 2.86 0.44
C ASP A 321 28.08 2.71 0.80
N ASN A 322 27.23 3.36 0.00
CA ASN A 322 25.77 3.32 0.18
C ASN A 322 25.19 1.91 -0.02
N GLU A 323 25.82 1.07 -0.85
CA GLU A 323 25.33 -0.30 -1.10
C GLU A 323 25.47 -1.18 0.15
N ARG A 324 26.61 -1.12 0.86
CA ARG A 324 26.78 -1.82 2.15
C ARG A 324 25.87 -1.26 3.24
N LYS A 325 25.62 0.06 3.28
CA LYS A 325 24.63 0.65 4.19
C LYS A 325 23.23 0.09 3.91
N ILE A 326 22.82 0.05 2.65
CA ILE A 326 21.53 -0.49 2.23
C ILE A 326 21.43 -1.98 2.54
N LYS A 327 22.50 -2.75 2.33
CA LYS A 327 22.55 -4.17 2.71
C LYS A 327 22.33 -4.35 4.21
N LEU A 328 23.03 -3.59 5.06
CA LEU A 328 22.86 -3.61 6.51
C LEU A 328 21.41 -3.30 6.91
N LEU A 329 20.83 -2.22 6.37
CA LEU A 329 19.44 -1.85 6.63
C LEU A 329 18.49 -2.96 6.19
N SER A 330 18.70 -3.53 5.01
CA SER A 330 17.85 -4.59 4.48
C SER A 330 17.88 -5.84 5.36
N GLU A 331 19.04 -6.29 5.82
CA GLU A 331 19.15 -7.47 6.70
C GLU A 331 18.53 -7.18 8.09
N MET A 332 18.76 -5.98 8.63
CA MET A 332 18.21 -5.56 9.93
C MET A 332 16.67 -5.49 9.93
N LEU A 333 16.10 -4.94 8.84
CA LEU A 333 14.66 -4.71 8.70
C LEU A 333 13.92 -5.91 8.11
N ASN A 334 14.61 -6.89 7.51
CA ASN A 334 14.03 -8.11 6.94
C ASN A 334 13.57 -9.08 8.04
N ASN A 335 12.48 -8.72 8.69
CA ASN A 335 11.76 -9.57 9.64
C ASN A 335 10.26 -9.48 9.37
N ASP A 336 9.50 -10.49 9.81
CA ASP A 336 8.08 -10.61 9.46
C ASP A 336 7.19 -9.46 9.98
N LYS A 337 7.71 -8.63 10.88
CA LYS A 337 6.96 -7.54 11.53
C LYS A 337 6.98 -6.21 10.79
N PHE A 338 7.96 -5.95 9.92
CA PHE A 338 8.04 -4.68 9.18
C PHE A 338 7.34 -4.81 7.83
N GLU A 339 6.37 -3.94 7.57
CA GLU A 339 5.77 -3.74 6.26
C GLU A 339 6.48 -2.63 5.49
N LEU A 340 6.21 -2.47 4.18
CA LEU A 340 6.86 -1.41 3.39
C LEU A 340 6.57 -0.02 3.94
N ARG A 341 5.40 0.19 4.54
CA ARG A 341 5.05 1.45 5.18
C ARG A 341 5.88 1.73 6.42
N ASP A 342 6.13 0.73 7.26
CA ASP A 342 7.03 0.87 8.41
C ASP A 342 8.46 1.16 7.94
N ILE A 343 8.88 0.52 6.84
CA ILE A 343 10.17 0.80 6.20
C ILE A 343 10.24 2.25 5.71
N GLU A 344 9.18 2.79 5.09
CA GLU A 344 9.14 4.21 4.69
C GLU A 344 9.33 5.14 5.89
N ARG A 345 8.58 4.91 6.97
CA ARG A 345 8.68 5.72 8.19
C ARG A 345 10.09 5.62 8.79
N PHE A 346 10.62 4.40 8.89
CA PHE A 346 11.99 4.17 9.36
C PHE A 346 13.00 4.99 8.55
N ILE A 347 12.91 4.98 7.22
CA ILE A 347 13.79 5.73 6.32
C ILE A 347 13.60 7.24 6.48
N GLN A 348 12.37 7.72 6.66
CA GLN A 348 12.10 9.13 6.93
C GLN A 348 12.74 9.59 8.24
N LYS A 349 12.60 8.80 9.32
CA LYS A 349 13.24 9.09 10.61
C LYS A 349 14.76 9.08 10.48
N LEU A 350 15.33 8.11 9.77
CA LEU A 350 16.77 7.99 9.57
C LEU A 350 17.33 9.18 8.78
N THR A 351 16.70 9.55 7.67
CA THR A 351 17.13 10.69 6.85
C THR A 351 16.93 12.02 7.56
N ALA A 352 15.85 12.19 8.33
CA ALA A 352 15.62 13.36 9.18
C ALA A 352 16.72 13.52 10.24
N CYS A 353 17.09 12.44 10.94
CA CYS A 353 18.19 12.43 11.90
C CYS A 353 19.52 12.86 11.27
N ILE A 354 19.89 12.26 10.13
CA ILE A 354 21.13 12.57 9.41
C ILE A 354 21.14 14.04 8.96
N GLY A 355 20.06 14.50 8.35
CA GLY A 355 19.92 15.88 7.89
C GLY A 355 19.97 16.88 9.05
N TYR A 356 19.35 16.58 10.18
CA TYR A 356 19.36 17.42 11.38
C TYR A 356 20.77 17.56 11.95
N ILE A 357 21.49 16.44 12.18
CA ILE A 357 22.85 16.49 12.74
C ILE A 357 23.76 17.30 11.80
N SER A 358 23.69 17.04 10.50
CA SER A 358 24.49 17.74 9.48
C SER A 358 24.23 19.24 9.48
N LYS A 359 22.95 19.65 9.51
CA LYS A 359 22.54 21.05 9.42
C LYS A 359 22.89 21.86 10.66
N PHE A 360 22.71 21.28 11.85
CA PHE A 360 22.93 21.97 13.12
C PHE A 360 24.29 21.69 13.76
N ASN A 361 25.13 20.87 13.12
CA ASN A 361 26.48 20.53 13.57
C ASN A 361 26.53 20.13 15.05
N VAL A 362 25.65 19.20 15.43
CA VAL A 362 25.45 18.77 16.83
C VAL A 362 26.79 18.34 17.43
N LYS A 363 27.18 18.93 18.58
CA LYS A 363 28.47 18.72 19.26
C LYS A 363 29.73 18.98 18.40
N ASN A 364 29.62 19.68 17.28
CA ASN A 364 30.68 19.77 16.27
C ASN A 364 31.17 18.38 15.80
N ALA A 365 30.28 17.39 15.81
CA ALA A 365 30.64 16.02 15.47
C ALA A 365 31.13 15.93 14.02
N LYS A 366 32.17 15.11 13.81
CA LYS A 366 32.71 14.82 12.48
C LYS A 366 32.25 13.47 11.94
N PHE A 367 31.78 12.60 12.82
CA PHE A 367 31.40 11.23 12.50
C PHE A 367 30.05 10.91 13.11
N ILE A 368 29.26 10.13 12.38
CA ILE A 368 28.02 9.53 12.87
C ILE A 368 28.17 8.02 12.67
N ASN A 369 27.90 7.26 13.73
CA ASN A 369 27.79 5.81 13.63
C ASN A 369 26.39 5.48 13.07
N PHE A 370 26.31 5.37 11.75
CA PHE A 370 25.13 5.03 10.96
C PHE A 370 24.46 3.74 11.44
N CYS A 371 25.26 2.73 11.78
CA CYS A 371 24.76 1.45 12.28
C CYS A 371 24.04 1.61 13.63
N VAL A 372 24.62 2.40 14.55
CA VAL A 372 23.99 2.71 15.85
C VAL A 372 22.74 3.55 15.67
N LEU A 373 22.78 4.57 14.81
CA LEU A 373 21.62 5.42 14.53
C LEU A 373 20.46 4.61 13.97
N ALA A 374 20.73 3.79 12.95
CA ALA A 374 19.74 2.92 12.32
C ALA A 374 19.13 1.92 13.31
N TYR A 375 19.96 1.23 14.10
CA TYR A 375 19.44 0.31 15.11
C TYR A 375 18.69 1.04 16.23
N GLY A 376 19.14 2.22 16.66
CA GLY A 376 18.45 3.01 17.67
C GLY A 376 17.02 3.37 17.24
N ILE A 377 16.82 3.76 15.98
CA ILE A 377 15.48 4.00 15.43
C ILE A 377 14.67 2.69 15.40
N TYR A 378 15.27 1.59 14.96
CA TYR A 378 14.62 0.28 14.94
C TYR A 378 14.17 -0.18 16.34
N GLU A 379 15.03 -0.01 17.34
CA GLU A 379 14.74 -0.38 18.73
C GLU A 379 13.71 0.56 19.34
N HIS A 380 13.75 1.85 19.01
CA HIS A 380 12.72 2.80 19.42
C HIS A 380 11.33 2.36 18.92
N GLU A 381 11.20 1.91 17.67
CA GLU A 381 9.90 1.44 17.15
C GLU A 381 9.45 0.11 17.74
N LYS A 382 10.37 -0.81 18.04
CA LYS A 382 10.01 -2.16 18.53
C LYS A 382 9.92 -2.29 20.05
N ASN A 383 10.75 -1.55 20.79
CA ASN A 383 10.86 -1.66 22.24
C ASN A 383 11.36 -0.35 22.86
N VAL A 384 10.43 0.62 22.90
CA VAL A 384 10.65 1.95 23.50
C VAL A 384 11.22 1.87 24.92
N ASN A 385 10.84 0.86 25.71
CA ASN A 385 11.30 0.72 27.09
C ASN A 385 12.81 0.40 27.15
N ILE A 386 13.26 -0.62 26.40
CA ILE A 386 14.69 -0.95 26.31
C ILE A 386 15.47 0.24 25.75
N PHE A 387 14.95 0.88 24.70
CA PHE A 387 15.58 2.06 24.11
C PHE A 387 15.80 3.18 25.15
N LYS A 388 14.80 3.45 26.01
CA LYS A 388 14.88 4.47 27.08
C LYS A 388 15.84 4.09 28.22
N GLU A 389 15.98 2.80 28.53
CA GLU A 389 16.87 2.31 29.59
C GLU A 389 18.36 2.30 29.21
N ARG A 390 18.69 2.28 27.90
CA ARG A 390 20.09 2.37 27.46
C ARG A 390 20.69 3.73 27.83
N THR A 391 21.91 3.71 28.37
CA THR A 391 22.68 4.90 28.75
C THR A 391 24.03 4.92 28.04
N ASN A 392 24.89 5.90 28.33
CA ASN A 392 26.28 5.85 27.88
C ASN A 392 27.09 4.68 28.45
N LYS A 393 26.52 3.81 29.30
CA LYS A 393 27.16 2.55 29.76
C LYS A 393 26.56 1.36 29.03
N MET A 394 27.35 0.29 28.87
CA MET A 394 26.89 -0.93 28.23
C MET A 394 25.65 -1.50 28.95
N SER A 395 24.57 -1.70 28.18
CA SER A 395 23.33 -2.27 28.69
C SER A 395 23.45 -3.77 28.95
N SER A 396 22.68 -4.27 29.93
CA SER A 396 22.44 -5.70 30.10
C SER A 396 21.55 -6.28 29.01
N HIS A 397 20.81 -5.44 28.29
CA HIS A 397 19.95 -5.84 27.19
C HIS A 397 20.76 -6.09 25.92
N GLY A 398 20.71 -7.32 25.44
CA GLY A 398 21.31 -7.73 24.18
C GLY A 398 20.74 -6.99 22.97
N ILE A 399 21.47 -7.03 21.86
CA ILE A 399 21.03 -6.53 20.56
C ILE A 399 20.57 -7.73 19.74
N HIS A 400 19.34 -7.65 19.24
CA HIS A 400 18.68 -8.77 18.57
C HIS A 400 18.15 -8.35 17.19
N CYS A 401 18.94 -8.68 16.17
CA CYS A 401 18.61 -8.56 14.75
C CYS A 401 18.92 -9.86 14.01
N ASN A 402 18.00 -10.27 13.15
CA ASN A 402 18.21 -11.38 12.23
C ASN A 402 19.14 -10.94 11.09
N GLY A 403 19.70 -11.92 10.37
CA GLY A 403 20.48 -11.68 9.16
C GLY A 403 22.01 -11.67 9.36
N TYR A 404 22.70 -11.63 8.23
CA TYR A 404 24.16 -11.69 8.16
C TYR A 404 24.71 -10.65 7.19
N ILE A 405 25.76 -9.93 7.60
CA ILE A 405 26.41 -8.91 6.76
C ILE A 405 27.31 -9.59 5.71
N SER A 406 28.03 -10.63 6.14
CA SER A 406 28.86 -11.51 5.32
C SER A 406 28.92 -12.91 5.95
N ASN A 407 29.51 -13.87 5.23
CA ASN A 407 29.72 -15.23 5.72
C ASN A 407 30.33 -15.20 7.13
N GLY A 408 29.56 -15.65 8.13
CA GLY A 408 29.98 -15.77 9.52
C GLY A 408 29.70 -14.57 10.43
N MET A 409 29.37 -13.38 9.91
CA MET A 409 29.14 -12.18 10.75
C MET A 409 27.65 -11.84 10.83
N SER A 410 27.05 -12.09 12.00
CA SER A 410 25.65 -11.73 12.26
C SER A 410 25.47 -10.22 12.41
N VAL A 411 24.34 -9.71 11.96
CA VAL A 411 23.96 -8.29 12.12
C VAL A 411 23.93 -7.90 13.60
N SER A 412 23.43 -8.79 14.47
CA SER A 412 23.42 -8.58 15.92
C SER A 412 24.81 -8.33 16.51
N ASN A 413 25.80 -9.17 16.17
CA ASN A 413 27.16 -9.03 16.70
C ASN A 413 27.84 -7.76 16.18
N PHE A 414 27.62 -7.44 14.90
CA PHE A 414 28.14 -6.23 14.29
C PHE A 414 27.61 -4.97 14.99
N ILE A 415 26.29 -4.85 15.13
CA ILE A 415 25.65 -3.73 15.83
C ILE A 415 26.13 -3.69 17.28
N THR A 416 26.27 -4.83 17.97
CA THR A 416 26.78 -4.89 19.35
C THR A 416 28.17 -4.27 19.49
N ILE A 417 29.07 -4.57 18.56
CA ILE A 417 30.42 -3.99 18.56
C ILE A 417 30.38 -2.49 18.29
N HIS A 418 29.54 -2.03 17.35
CA HIS A 418 29.35 -0.60 17.10
C HIS A 418 28.68 0.14 18.28
N PHE A 419 27.81 -0.50 19.05
CA PHE A 419 27.29 0.05 20.30
C PHE A 419 28.39 0.25 21.34
N LYS A 420 29.31 -0.72 21.46
CA LYS A 420 30.48 -0.58 22.35
C LYS A 420 31.41 0.58 21.97
N MET A 421 31.32 1.09 20.74
CA MET A 421 32.06 2.28 20.29
C MET A 421 31.38 3.61 20.67
N VAL A 422 30.14 3.59 21.13
CA VAL A 422 29.40 4.79 21.57
C VAL A 422 29.01 4.73 23.05
N THR A 423 29.52 3.75 23.79
CA THR A 423 29.37 3.61 25.24
C THR A 423 30.72 3.59 25.94
N LEU A 424 30.74 3.97 27.21
CA LEU A 424 31.92 4.10 28.06
C LEU A 424 32.00 2.98 29.10
N ALA A 425 33.23 2.61 29.44
CA ALA A 425 33.56 1.68 30.52
C ALA A 425 34.85 2.12 31.22
N ASN A 426 34.98 1.74 32.49
CA ASN A 426 36.23 1.90 33.24
C ASN A 426 37.02 0.59 33.22
N SER A 427 38.30 0.66 32.85
CA SER A 427 39.17 -0.50 32.82
C SER A 427 40.63 -0.10 33.09
N SER A 428 41.39 -1.00 33.71
CA SER A 428 42.85 -0.91 33.79
C SER A 428 43.55 -1.61 32.61
N LYS A 429 42.80 -2.26 31.72
CA LYS A 429 43.28 -2.89 30.48
C LYS A 429 42.62 -2.25 29.27
N ARG A 430 43.41 -1.98 28.24
CA ARG A 430 42.96 -1.46 26.94
C ARG A 430 43.31 -2.46 25.85
N TYR A 431 42.31 -2.99 25.18
CA TYR A 431 42.45 -3.94 24.07
C TYR A 431 42.40 -3.20 22.74
N ASN A 432 43.11 -3.72 21.73
CA ASN A 432 42.90 -3.36 20.33
C ASN A 432 42.03 -4.43 19.64
N LEU A 433 41.62 -4.17 18.39
CA LEU A 433 40.72 -5.07 17.66
C LEU A 433 41.41 -6.34 17.12
N ASP A 434 42.74 -6.41 17.16
CA ASP A 434 43.53 -7.59 16.78
C ASP A 434 43.77 -8.56 17.96
N GLY A 435 43.26 -8.23 19.16
CA GLY A 435 43.41 -9.03 20.38
C GLY A 435 44.72 -8.77 21.14
N GLY A 436 45.48 -7.75 20.76
CA GLY A 436 46.54 -7.16 21.58
C GLY A 436 45.96 -6.32 22.71
N TRP A 437 46.72 -6.13 23.79
CA TRP A 437 46.30 -5.32 24.93
C TRP A 437 47.47 -4.60 25.60
N GLY A 438 47.15 -3.49 26.25
CA GLY A 438 48.05 -2.76 27.14
C GLY A 438 47.40 -2.52 28.51
N SER A 439 48.21 -2.32 29.54
CA SER A 439 47.75 -1.96 30.88
C SER A 439 47.92 -0.47 31.14
N CYS A 440 46.92 0.13 31.78
CA CYS A 440 47.00 1.45 32.39
C CYS A 440 47.31 1.30 33.89
N SER A 441 48.09 2.21 34.46
CA SER A 441 48.45 2.18 35.88
C SER A 441 47.24 2.33 36.82
N TYR A 442 46.14 2.90 36.32
CA TYR A 442 44.89 3.11 37.05
C TYR A 442 43.69 2.80 36.16
N GLN A 443 42.52 2.59 36.79
CA GLN A 443 41.24 2.51 36.08
C GLN A 443 41.03 3.80 35.26
N THR A 444 40.88 3.65 33.95
CA THR A 444 40.72 4.75 33.00
C THR A 444 39.39 4.59 32.28
N GLU A 445 38.64 5.69 32.12
CA GLU A 445 37.45 5.72 31.28
C GLU A 445 37.86 5.64 29.81
N MET A 446 37.21 4.75 29.06
CA MET A 446 37.47 4.52 27.63
C MET A 446 36.19 4.02 26.94
N LEU A 447 36.21 3.95 25.62
CA LEU A 447 35.11 3.29 24.90
C LEU A 447 35.02 1.82 25.34
N THR A 448 33.79 1.30 25.46
CA THR A 448 33.54 -0.09 25.88
C THR A 448 34.17 -1.11 24.92
N VAL A 449 34.36 -0.72 23.66
CA VAL A 449 35.05 -1.53 22.65
C VAL A 449 36.51 -1.79 23.02
N GLU A 450 37.12 -0.89 23.79
CA GLU A 450 38.53 -0.96 24.21
C GLU A 450 38.70 -1.66 25.57
N SER A 451 37.63 -1.92 26.33
CA SER A 451 37.73 -2.44 27.70
C SER A 451 37.83 -3.97 27.80
N GLN A 452 37.62 -4.69 26.69
CA GLN A 452 37.58 -6.16 26.64
C GLN A 452 38.08 -6.69 25.30
N ASP A 453 38.56 -7.94 25.27
CA ASP A 453 38.85 -8.65 24.03
C ASP A 453 37.54 -9.06 23.35
N LEU A 454 37.34 -8.58 22.12
CA LEU A 454 36.13 -8.84 21.33
C LEU A 454 36.27 -10.05 20.39
N GLN A 455 37.44 -10.68 20.33
CA GLN A 455 37.73 -11.81 19.45
C GLN A 455 37.34 -11.55 17.98
N THR A 456 37.56 -10.33 17.49
CA THR A 456 37.19 -9.88 16.14
C THR A 456 38.12 -10.37 15.03
N ARG A 457 38.92 -11.43 15.28
CA ARG A 457 39.98 -11.89 14.35
C ARG A 457 39.47 -12.39 13.00
N ASP A 458 38.22 -12.85 12.95
CA ASP A 458 37.58 -13.34 11.72
C ASP A 458 36.85 -12.22 10.93
N TRP A 459 36.90 -10.97 11.41
CA TRP A 459 36.31 -9.84 10.69
C TRP A 459 37.11 -9.49 9.44
N ARG A 460 36.42 -8.91 8.44
CA ARG A 460 37.12 -8.39 7.27
C ARG A 460 38.02 -7.24 7.70
N ARG A 461 39.23 -7.21 7.15
CA ARG A 461 40.23 -6.19 7.47
C ARG A 461 39.73 -4.76 7.22
N GLU A 462 38.91 -4.56 6.19
CA GLU A 462 38.28 -3.27 5.89
C GLU A 462 37.39 -2.79 7.05
N ASP A 463 36.54 -3.68 7.57
CA ASP A 463 35.61 -3.37 8.68
C ASP A 463 36.41 -3.03 9.96
N LEU A 464 37.50 -3.77 10.22
CA LEU A 464 38.40 -3.49 11.35
C LEU A 464 39.05 -2.10 11.23
N ILE A 465 39.56 -1.73 10.05
CA ILE A 465 40.20 -0.43 9.83
C ILE A 465 39.23 0.73 10.09
N GLU A 466 37.96 0.61 9.68
CA GLU A 466 36.95 1.63 9.97
C GLU A 466 36.66 1.75 11.47
N CYS A 467 36.59 0.61 12.17
CA CYS A 467 36.41 0.56 13.61
C CYS A 467 37.59 1.21 14.36
N GLU A 468 38.83 0.95 13.92
CA GLU A 468 40.03 1.58 14.49
C GLU A 468 40.04 3.10 14.30
N ARG A 469 39.62 3.57 13.12
CA ARG A 469 39.50 5.02 12.84
C ARG A 469 38.52 5.67 13.81
N LEU A 470 37.37 5.04 14.08
CA LEU A 470 36.39 5.55 15.05
C LEU A 470 36.95 5.66 16.46
N ILE A 471 37.67 4.63 16.91
CA ILE A 471 38.33 4.63 18.22
C ILE A 471 39.36 5.76 18.29
N GLN A 472 40.17 5.94 17.24
CA GLN A 472 41.18 7.00 17.21
C GLN A 472 40.54 8.40 17.20
N ASN A 473 39.41 8.57 16.51
CA ASN A 473 38.68 9.84 16.50
C ASN A 473 38.17 10.22 17.90
N TYR A 474 37.61 9.25 18.64
CA TYR A 474 37.23 9.48 20.03
C TYR A 474 38.44 9.90 20.88
N ARG A 475 39.59 9.22 20.74
CA ARG A 475 40.82 9.56 21.48
C ARG A 475 41.32 10.98 21.18
N ASN A 476 41.21 11.41 19.92
CA ASN A 476 41.67 12.73 19.49
C ASN A 476 40.74 13.87 19.94
N ALA A 477 39.42 13.66 19.93
CA ALA A 477 38.43 14.70 20.21
C ALA A 477 37.16 14.15 20.90
N PRO A 478 37.24 13.71 22.16
CA PRO A 478 36.14 13.02 22.85
C PRO A 478 34.89 13.90 23.01
N ASN A 479 35.06 15.21 23.20
CA ASN A 479 33.95 16.16 23.35
C ASN A 479 33.12 16.37 22.07
N SER A 480 33.71 16.07 20.91
CA SER A 480 33.04 16.12 19.60
C SER A 480 32.61 14.75 19.11
N PHE A 481 32.67 13.73 19.95
CA PHE A 481 32.20 12.39 19.64
C PHE A 481 30.78 12.20 20.19
N LEU A 482 29.90 11.59 19.39
CA LEU A 482 28.54 11.27 19.82
C LEU A 482 28.55 9.96 20.60
N LEU A 483 28.10 10.01 21.85
CA LEU A 483 27.83 8.83 22.68
C LEU A 483 26.35 8.44 22.57
N TRP A 484 25.99 7.26 23.08
CA TRP A 484 24.63 6.71 22.95
C TRP A 484 23.52 7.71 23.33
N GLU A 485 23.65 8.43 24.45
CA GLU A 485 22.63 9.39 24.91
C GLU A 485 22.43 10.56 23.93
N ASP A 486 23.43 10.88 23.11
CA ASP A 486 23.28 11.86 22.03
C ASP A 486 22.41 11.29 20.90
N TYR A 487 22.63 10.04 20.51
CA TYR A 487 21.76 9.33 19.56
C TYR A 487 20.34 9.20 20.11
N GLN A 488 20.20 8.85 21.39
CA GLN A 488 18.90 8.69 22.04
C GLN A 488 18.09 9.99 22.01
N LYS A 489 18.71 11.14 22.33
CA LYS A 489 18.07 12.46 22.25
C LYS A 489 17.67 12.80 20.82
N LEU A 490 18.53 12.53 19.85
CA LEU A 490 18.25 12.77 18.44
C LEU A 490 17.06 11.94 17.94
N ILE A 491 17.06 10.64 18.25
CA ILE A 491 15.98 9.73 17.84
C ILE A 491 14.66 10.13 18.50
N GLY A 492 14.69 10.60 19.75
CA GLY A 492 13.49 11.16 20.40
C GLY A 492 12.90 12.39 19.71
N LEU A 493 13.67 13.13 18.90
CA LEU A 493 13.10 14.21 18.06
C LEU A 493 12.23 13.67 16.92
N THR A 494 12.39 12.39 16.56
CA THR A 494 11.61 11.75 15.50
C THR A 494 10.26 11.24 15.96
N ASP A 495 9.91 11.38 17.25
CA ASP A 495 8.60 11.01 17.80
C ASP A 495 7.46 11.80 17.14
N ALA A 496 7.75 12.98 16.58
CA ALA A 496 6.80 13.77 15.81
C ALA A 496 6.55 13.23 14.38
N ILE A 497 7.29 12.20 13.94
CA ILE A 497 7.14 11.54 12.64
C ILE A 497 6.38 10.23 12.87
N GLU A 498 5.05 10.26 12.74
CA GLU A 498 4.16 9.11 12.94
C GLU A 498 4.00 8.21 11.72
#